data_AF-A0A0A9X1X8-F1
#
_entry.id   AF-A0A0A9X1X8-F1
#
_cell.length_a   1.000
_cell.length_b   1.000
_cell.length_c   1.000
_cell.angle_alpha   90.00
_cell.angle_beta   90.00
_cell.angle_gamma   90.00
#
_symmetry.space_group_name_H-M   'P 1'
#
loop_
_entity.id
_entity.type
_entity.pdbx_description
1 polymer ?
#
loop_
_entity_poly.entity_id
_entity_poly.type
_entity_poly.pdbx_seq_one_letter_code
_entity_poly.pdbx_strand_id
1 'polypeptide(L)'
;KYIDTLAHVLSTGQGVVLERCPWTDQVFTDTMAKHKYISREARYVINELKKATLNMLMKPHLVIYLDVPVSKVQENIKKRNKFSEASGKALTTAYLEDLEENYKTKYLPTISEHAELMIYDWATPGEVEVVVEDIERLDFDQYDKHDARMNDWCISQEKFWAEKRMLYADDKARLIQYLNIPLLDAPEMWVGGEDLLEWEKVWNKAEGNEYMEGYNESQGDTGLLFKLKESKYVPY
;
A
#
# COMPACT_ATOMS: atom_id res chain seq x y z
N LYS A 1 -0.96 2.48 6.11
CA LYS A 1 -0.19 3.41 5.23
C LYS A 1 -1.02 4.06 4.12
N TYR A 2 -1.51 3.34 3.09
CA TYR A 2 -2.21 4.00 1.97
C TYR A 2 -3.53 4.67 2.40
N ILE A 3 -4.33 4.01 3.26
CA ILE A 3 -5.54 4.60 3.85
C ILE A 3 -5.22 5.87 4.63
N ASP A 4 -4.16 5.84 5.46
CA ASP A 4 -3.72 7.01 6.22
C ASP A 4 -3.29 8.16 5.32
N THR A 5 -2.70 7.82 4.17
CA THR A 5 -2.31 8.81 3.15
C THR A 5 -3.53 9.49 2.55
N LEU A 6 -4.56 8.73 2.18
CA LEU A 6 -5.83 9.30 1.71
C LEU A 6 -6.50 10.15 2.79
N ALA A 7 -6.51 9.68 4.04
CA ALA A 7 -7.04 10.44 5.18
C ALA A 7 -6.30 11.77 5.39
N HIS A 8 -4.96 11.76 5.28
CA HIS A 8 -4.11 12.95 5.39
C HIS A 8 -4.38 13.95 4.26
N VAL A 9 -4.37 13.49 3.01
CA VAL A 9 -4.63 14.33 1.84
C VAL A 9 -6.02 14.98 1.95
N LEU A 10 -7.06 14.20 2.27
CA LEU A 10 -8.43 14.72 2.38
C LEU A 10 -8.67 15.61 3.62
N SER A 11 -7.86 15.49 4.66
CA SER A 11 -8.02 16.29 5.88
C SER A 11 -7.16 17.54 5.90
N THR A 12 -6.01 17.54 5.22
CA THR A 12 -5.02 18.63 5.28
C THR A 12 -4.80 19.34 3.96
N GLY A 13 -5.16 18.72 2.82
CA GLY A 13 -4.84 19.21 1.49
C GLY A 13 -3.36 19.08 1.11
N GLN A 14 -2.53 18.47 1.95
CA GLN A 14 -1.10 18.28 1.66
C GLN A 14 -0.88 17.02 0.82
N GLY A 15 -0.10 17.16 -0.26
CA GLY A 15 0.37 16.03 -1.06
C GLY A 15 1.27 15.09 -0.26
N VAL A 16 1.25 13.80 -0.62
CA VAL A 16 2.06 12.76 0.03
C VAL A 16 2.74 11.90 -1.02
N VAL A 17 4.04 11.68 -0.85
CA VAL A 17 4.83 10.76 -1.69
C VAL A 17 4.89 9.40 -1.00
N LEU A 18 4.57 8.34 -1.76
CA LEU A 18 4.62 6.97 -1.27
C LEU A 18 5.56 6.12 -2.10
N GLU A 19 6.39 5.34 -1.41
CA GLU A 19 7.12 4.23 -2.02
C GLU A 19 6.15 3.08 -2.29
N ARG A 20 5.76 2.94 -3.57
CA ARG A 20 4.77 1.97 -4.07
C ARG A 20 3.37 2.20 -3.52
N CYS A 21 2.40 1.55 -4.17
CA CYS A 21 0.99 1.61 -3.79
C CYS A 21 0.32 0.24 -3.95
N PRO A 22 -0.88 0.01 -3.37
CA PRO A 22 -1.56 -1.29 -3.43
C PRO A 22 -1.79 -1.85 -4.85
N TRP A 23 -1.90 -0.98 -5.87
CA TRP A 23 -2.03 -1.42 -7.26
C TRP A 23 -0.76 -2.08 -7.81
N THR A 24 0.43 -1.71 -7.30
CA THR A 24 1.70 -2.32 -7.72
C THR A 24 1.89 -3.74 -7.18
N ASP A 25 1.17 -4.13 -6.12
CA ASP A 25 1.34 -5.43 -5.48
C ASP A 25 1.05 -6.60 -6.42
N GLN A 26 0.23 -6.40 -7.47
CA GLN A 26 -0.06 -7.47 -8.44
C GLN A 26 1.21 -7.94 -9.14
N VAL A 27 2.10 -7.00 -9.44
CA VAL A 27 3.36 -7.28 -10.14
C VAL A 27 4.20 -8.24 -9.31
N PHE A 28 4.27 -8.02 -7.99
CA PHE A 28 4.97 -8.92 -7.08
C PHE A 28 4.26 -10.27 -6.93
N THR A 29 2.94 -10.29 -6.73
CA THR A 29 2.17 -11.55 -6.60
C THR A 29 2.32 -12.43 -7.85
N ASP A 30 2.19 -11.85 -9.04
CA ASP A 30 2.31 -12.58 -10.31
C ASP A 30 3.73 -13.11 -10.52
N THR A 31 4.75 -12.30 -10.21
CA THR A 31 6.15 -12.72 -10.33
C THR A 31 6.47 -13.84 -9.33
N MET A 32 6.06 -13.69 -8.06
CA MET A 32 6.25 -14.71 -7.04
C MET A 32 5.56 -16.03 -7.39
N ALA A 33 4.36 -15.97 -7.98
CA ALA A 33 3.66 -17.16 -8.46
C ALA A 33 4.39 -17.83 -9.65
N LYS A 34 4.90 -17.04 -10.60
CA LYS A 34 5.67 -17.55 -11.76
C LYS A 34 6.92 -18.31 -11.30
N HIS A 35 7.59 -17.82 -10.26
CA HIS A 35 8.77 -18.45 -9.66
C HIS A 35 8.47 -19.49 -8.56
N LYS A 36 7.19 -19.81 -8.31
CA LYS A 36 6.75 -20.81 -7.31
C LYS A 36 7.18 -20.48 -5.88
N TYR A 37 7.29 -19.20 -5.53
CA TYR A 37 7.50 -18.76 -4.15
C TYR A 37 6.21 -18.74 -3.33
N ILE A 38 5.05 -18.66 -3.99
CA ILE A 38 3.73 -18.77 -3.37
C ILE A 38 2.95 -19.90 -4.04
N SER A 39 2.05 -20.55 -3.28
CA SER A 39 1.14 -21.54 -3.84
C SER A 39 0.11 -20.89 -4.77
N ARG A 40 -0.55 -21.73 -5.57
CA ARG A 40 -1.64 -21.28 -6.43
C ARG A 40 -2.83 -20.82 -5.58
N GLU A 41 -3.05 -21.47 -4.46
CA GLU A 41 -4.11 -21.23 -3.49
C GLU A 41 -3.87 -19.87 -2.81
N ALA A 42 -2.65 -19.57 -2.36
CA ALA A 42 -2.29 -18.25 -1.82
C ALA A 42 -2.47 -17.14 -2.86
N ARG A 43 -2.06 -17.38 -4.12
CA ARG A 43 -2.32 -16.43 -5.21
C ARG A 43 -3.81 -16.16 -5.41
N TYR A 44 -4.64 -17.21 -5.34
CA TYR A 44 -6.09 -17.07 -5.45
C TYR A 44 -6.65 -16.20 -4.32
N VAL A 45 -6.28 -16.48 -3.06
CA VAL A 45 -6.69 -15.67 -1.90
C VAL A 45 -6.29 -14.20 -2.06
N ILE A 46 -5.05 -13.92 -2.46
CA ILE A 46 -4.57 -12.54 -2.70
C ILE A 46 -5.39 -11.86 -3.79
N ASN A 47 -5.70 -12.54 -4.88
CA ASN A 47 -6.49 -11.96 -5.97
C ASN A 47 -7.93 -11.65 -5.53
N GLU A 48 -8.57 -12.51 -4.74
CA GLU A 48 -9.91 -12.26 -4.21
C GLU A 48 -9.93 -11.10 -3.22
N LEU A 49 -8.93 -11.02 -2.33
CA LEU A 49 -8.73 -9.88 -1.42
C LEU A 49 -8.66 -8.57 -2.19
N LYS A 50 -7.85 -8.54 -3.26
CA LYS A 50 -7.66 -7.33 -4.07
C LYS A 50 -8.93 -6.91 -4.81
N LYS A 51 -9.68 -7.87 -5.35
CA LYS A 51 -10.97 -7.58 -6.00
C LYS A 51 -11.96 -6.95 -5.02
N ALA A 52 -11.98 -7.43 -3.76
CA ALA A 52 -12.87 -6.92 -2.73
C ALA A 52 -12.45 -5.53 -2.21
N THR A 53 -11.15 -5.26 -2.12
CA THR A 53 -10.63 -4.10 -1.35
C THR A 53 -10.12 -2.95 -2.22
N LEU A 54 -9.49 -3.20 -3.37
CA LEU A 54 -8.84 -2.14 -4.15
C LEU A 54 -9.81 -1.08 -4.65
N ASN A 55 -11.02 -1.48 -5.04
CA ASN A 55 -12.05 -0.55 -5.55
C ASN A 55 -12.61 0.38 -4.46
N MET A 56 -12.29 0.13 -3.19
CA MET A 56 -12.65 1.01 -2.08
C MET A 56 -11.65 2.17 -1.92
N LEU A 57 -10.47 2.08 -2.52
CA LEU A 57 -9.38 3.05 -2.43
C LEU A 57 -9.35 3.93 -3.67
N MET A 58 -9.06 5.22 -3.50
CA MET A 58 -8.81 6.14 -4.61
C MET A 58 -7.40 5.89 -5.16
N LYS A 59 -7.27 5.73 -6.47
CA LYS A 59 -5.98 5.57 -7.17
C LYS A 59 -5.12 6.82 -7.05
N PRO A 60 -3.78 6.72 -7.19
CA PRO A 60 -2.91 7.88 -7.13
C PRO A 60 -3.16 8.86 -8.28
N HIS A 61 -2.81 10.13 -8.07
CA HIS A 61 -2.78 11.16 -9.11
C HIS A 61 -1.60 10.93 -10.07
N LEU A 62 -0.41 10.75 -9.52
CA LEU A 62 0.83 10.64 -10.28
C LEU A 62 1.56 9.35 -9.89
N VAL A 63 2.09 8.66 -10.90
CA VAL A 63 3.00 7.54 -10.75
C VAL A 63 4.33 7.90 -11.40
N ILE A 64 5.40 7.82 -10.62
CA ILE A 64 6.78 8.00 -11.09
C ILE A 64 7.42 6.62 -11.13
N TYR A 65 7.75 6.15 -12.33
CA TYR A 65 8.45 4.90 -12.56
C TYR A 65 9.93 5.18 -12.88
N LEU A 66 10.80 4.62 -12.05
CA LEU A 66 12.26 4.70 -12.24
C LEU A 66 12.72 3.44 -12.97
N ASP A 67 13.04 3.58 -14.26
CA ASP A 67 13.49 2.47 -15.09
C ASP A 67 14.97 2.20 -14.83
N VAL A 68 15.28 1.04 -14.25
CA VAL A 68 16.65 0.63 -13.93
C VAL A 68 16.88 -0.75 -14.51
N PRO A 69 17.90 -0.95 -15.38
CA PRO A 69 18.15 -2.25 -15.97
C PRO A 69 18.51 -3.28 -14.90
N VAL A 70 18.04 -4.52 -15.07
CA VAL A 70 18.24 -5.61 -14.11
C VAL A 70 19.71 -5.82 -13.73
N SER A 71 20.62 -5.71 -14.69
CA SER A 71 22.06 -5.81 -14.45
C SER A 71 22.55 -4.80 -13.41
N LYS A 72 22.05 -3.56 -13.48
CA LYS A 72 22.35 -2.50 -12.53
C LYS A 72 21.68 -2.71 -11.19
N VAL A 73 20.44 -3.19 -11.18
CA VAL A 73 19.73 -3.57 -9.95
C VAL A 73 20.53 -4.64 -9.18
N GLN A 74 21.05 -5.65 -9.87
CA GLN A 74 21.89 -6.67 -9.26
C GLN A 74 23.22 -6.14 -8.72
N GLU A 75 23.88 -5.25 -9.47
CA GLU A 75 25.08 -4.57 -9.00
C GLU A 75 24.78 -3.80 -7.70
N ASN A 76 23.67 -3.08 -7.66
CA ASN A 76 23.24 -2.28 -6.51
C ASN A 76 22.87 -3.17 -5.30
N ILE A 77 22.18 -4.29 -5.51
CA ILE A 77 21.89 -5.27 -4.45
C ILE A 77 23.19 -5.81 -3.85
N LYS A 78 24.15 -6.22 -4.70
CA LYS A 78 25.46 -6.73 -4.26
C LYS A 78 26.24 -5.67 -3.48
N LYS A 79 26.23 -4.41 -3.95
CA LYS A 79 26.88 -3.28 -3.26
C LYS A 79 26.28 -2.98 -1.88
N ARG A 80 24.95 -3.05 -1.75
CA ARG A 80 24.27 -2.86 -0.46
C ARG A 80 24.58 -3.97 0.54
N ASN A 81 24.90 -5.17 0.06
CA ASN A 81 25.32 -6.33 0.85
C ASN A 81 24.42 -6.61 2.07
N LYS A 82 23.11 -6.46 1.91
CA LYS A 82 22.15 -6.82 2.95
C LYS A 82 22.00 -8.34 2.97
N PHE A 83 22.20 -8.94 4.14
CA PHE A 83 22.14 -10.40 4.32
C PHE A 83 20.86 -10.99 3.72
N SER A 84 19.70 -10.42 4.04
CA SER A 84 18.39 -10.87 3.54
C SER A 84 18.23 -10.81 2.01
N GLU A 85 18.88 -9.86 1.33
CA GLU A 85 18.84 -9.75 -0.13
C GLU A 85 19.87 -10.69 -0.78
N ALA A 86 21.03 -10.89 -0.15
CA ALA A 86 22.13 -11.71 -0.69
C ALA A 86 21.95 -13.22 -0.44
N SER A 87 21.40 -13.60 0.72
CA SER A 87 21.12 -15.00 1.09
C SER A 87 19.71 -15.45 0.70
N GLY A 88 18.88 -14.51 0.22
CA GLY A 88 17.51 -14.77 -0.16
C GLY A 88 17.42 -15.70 -1.37
N LYS A 89 16.39 -16.56 -1.39
CA LYS A 89 16.05 -17.35 -2.59
C LYS A 89 15.37 -16.50 -3.67
N ALA A 90 14.88 -15.32 -3.30
CA ALA A 90 14.24 -14.33 -4.16
C ALA A 90 15.29 -13.37 -4.76
N LEU A 91 14.91 -12.54 -5.73
CA LEU A 91 15.78 -11.56 -6.41
C LEU A 91 16.88 -12.15 -7.33
N THR A 92 16.62 -13.33 -7.89
CA THR A 92 17.43 -13.87 -8.99
C THR A 92 17.31 -13.00 -10.25
N THR A 93 18.23 -13.14 -11.22
CA THR A 93 18.14 -12.38 -12.49
C THR A 93 16.80 -12.59 -13.17
N ALA A 94 16.39 -13.84 -13.32
CA ALA A 94 15.11 -14.20 -13.93
C ALA A 94 13.91 -13.59 -13.17
N TYR A 95 13.94 -13.57 -11.83
CA TYR A 95 12.90 -12.93 -11.04
C TYR A 95 12.82 -11.43 -11.30
N LEU A 96 13.95 -10.75 -11.39
CA LEU A 96 13.98 -9.31 -11.63
C LEU A 96 13.56 -8.96 -13.07
N GLU A 97 13.94 -9.78 -14.06
CA GLU A 97 13.48 -9.64 -15.45
C GLU A 97 11.97 -9.82 -15.56
N ASP A 98 11.42 -10.87 -14.93
CA ASP A 98 9.98 -11.14 -14.92
C ASP A 98 9.20 -10.06 -14.14
N LEU A 99 9.81 -9.48 -13.10
CA LEU A 99 9.24 -8.36 -12.35
C LEU A 99 9.17 -7.10 -13.23
N GLU A 100 10.26 -6.76 -13.92
CA GLU A 100 10.32 -5.64 -14.87
C GLU A 100 9.30 -5.82 -16.01
N GLU A 101 9.23 -7.03 -16.59
CA GLU A 101 8.26 -7.38 -17.62
C GLU A 101 6.83 -7.14 -17.12
N ASN A 102 6.48 -7.62 -15.94
CA ASN A 102 5.14 -7.43 -15.35
C ASN A 102 4.83 -5.95 -15.08
N TYR A 103 5.82 -5.14 -14.68
CA TYR A 103 5.64 -3.69 -14.56
C TYR A 103 5.28 -3.07 -15.93
N LYS A 104 6.14 -3.29 -16.93
CA LYS A 104 6.04 -2.66 -18.26
C LYS A 104 4.83 -3.13 -19.07
N THR A 105 4.45 -4.40 -18.95
CA THR A 105 3.39 -5.00 -19.78
C THR A 105 2.01 -4.94 -19.13
N LYS A 106 1.91 -4.93 -17.80
CA LYS A 106 0.61 -4.99 -17.09
C LYS A 106 0.33 -3.71 -16.31
N TYR A 107 1.19 -3.35 -15.37
CA TYR A 107 0.88 -2.29 -14.41
C TYR A 107 0.92 -0.90 -15.06
N LEU A 108 2.02 -0.55 -15.75
CA LEU A 108 2.19 0.78 -16.33
C LEU A 108 1.10 1.14 -17.35
N PRO A 109 0.70 0.25 -18.29
CA PRO A 109 -0.42 0.51 -19.18
C PRO A 109 -1.72 0.74 -18.40
N THR A 110 -2.05 -0.15 -17.47
CA THR A 110 -3.31 -0.08 -16.70
C THR A 110 -3.41 1.19 -15.86
N ILE A 111 -2.31 1.61 -15.21
CA ILE A 111 -2.35 2.80 -14.36
C ILE A 111 -2.35 4.09 -15.16
N SER A 112 -1.78 4.09 -16.38
CA SER A 112 -1.77 5.27 -17.27
C SER A 112 -3.14 5.65 -17.83
N GLU A 113 -4.12 4.74 -17.74
CA GLU A 113 -5.54 5.03 -18.04
C GLU A 113 -6.16 5.93 -16.97
N HIS A 114 -5.61 5.94 -15.76
CA HIS A 114 -6.13 6.70 -14.62
C HIS A 114 -5.21 7.84 -14.17
N ALA A 115 -3.95 7.51 -13.85
CA ALA A 115 -2.98 8.42 -13.25
C ALA A 115 -2.06 9.02 -14.33
N GLU A 116 -1.48 10.19 -14.04
CA GLU A 116 -0.34 10.66 -14.80
C GLU A 116 0.85 9.72 -14.57
N LEU A 117 1.58 9.42 -15.65
CA LEU A 117 2.69 8.48 -15.62
C LEU A 117 3.95 9.16 -16.14
N MET A 118 4.97 9.24 -15.28
CA MET A 118 6.30 9.70 -15.63
C MET A 118 7.29 8.55 -15.55
N ILE A 119 8.07 8.37 -16.62
CA ILE A 119 9.09 7.32 -16.71
C ILE A 119 10.44 7.99 -16.86
N TYR A 120 11.33 7.71 -15.92
CA TYR A 120 12.70 8.20 -15.94
C TYR A 120 13.68 7.04 -16.11
N ASP A 121 14.62 7.17 -17.05
CA ASP A 121 15.81 6.31 -17.03
C ASP A 121 16.63 6.66 -15.79
N TRP A 122 16.74 5.70 -14.89
CA TRP A 122 17.41 5.85 -13.60
C TRP A 122 18.60 4.88 -13.47
N ALA A 123 19.18 4.45 -14.60
CA ALA A 123 20.40 3.65 -14.63
C ALA A 123 21.56 4.33 -13.90
N THR A 124 21.62 5.66 -13.99
CA THR A 124 22.45 6.54 -13.16
C THR A 124 21.52 7.46 -12.37
N PRO A 125 21.75 7.70 -11.07
CA PRO A 125 20.93 8.65 -10.32
C PRO A 125 20.88 10.00 -11.04
N GLY A 126 19.68 10.42 -11.46
CA GLY A 126 19.45 11.70 -12.11
C GLY A 126 19.37 12.85 -11.10
N GLU A 127 19.26 14.07 -11.63
CA GLU A 127 19.03 15.27 -10.84
C GLU A 127 17.57 15.31 -10.37
N VAL A 128 17.37 15.44 -9.05
CA VAL A 128 16.03 15.41 -8.44
C VAL A 128 15.24 16.66 -8.83
N GLU A 129 15.93 17.76 -9.05
CA GLU A 129 15.38 19.05 -9.47
C GLU A 129 14.64 18.96 -10.79
N VAL A 130 15.13 18.15 -11.74
CA VAL A 130 14.47 17.93 -13.03
C VAL A 130 13.12 17.21 -12.83
N VAL A 131 13.10 16.20 -11.97
CA VAL A 131 11.85 15.46 -11.65
C VAL A 131 10.84 16.40 -11.00
N VAL A 132 11.29 17.30 -10.12
CA VAL A 132 10.42 18.28 -9.46
C VAL A 132 9.88 19.30 -10.47
N GLU A 133 10.73 19.85 -11.34
CA GLU A 133 10.30 20.79 -12.38
C GLU A 133 9.26 20.16 -13.32
N ASP A 134 9.46 18.91 -13.71
CA ASP A 134 8.50 18.19 -14.54
C ASP A 134 7.16 17.96 -13.81
N ILE A 135 7.18 17.68 -12.50
CA ILE A 135 5.96 17.59 -11.68
C ILE A 135 5.24 18.95 -11.61
N GLU A 136 5.97 20.05 -11.46
CA GLU A 136 5.40 21.41 -11.40
C GLU A 136 4.76 21.85 -12.72
N ARG A 137 5.18 21.26 -13.85
CA ARG A 137 4.58 21.50 -15.17
C ARG A 137 3.28 20.73 -15.39
N LEU A 138 2.95 19.75 -14.54
CA LEU A 138 1.71 18.99 -14.67
C LEU A 138 0.52 19.85 -14.26
N ASP A 139 -0.48 19.88 -15.13
CA ASP A 139 -1.77 20.51 -14.85
C ASP A 139 -2.79 19.41 -14.53
N PHE A 140 -3.20 19.29 -13.26
CA PHE A 140 -4.25 18.36 -12.85
C PHE A 140 -5.66 18.97 -12.98
N ASP A 141 -5.78 20.29 -13.16
CA ASP A 141 -7.06 20.99 -13.29
C ASP A 141 -7.66 20.84 -14.69
N GLN A 142 -6.88 20.34 -15.65
CA GLN A 142 -7.36 20.03 -17.02
C GLN A 142 -8.38 18.89 -17.06
N TYR A 143 -8.44 18.05 -16.02
CA TYR A 143 -9.29 16.86 -15.97
C TYR A 143 -10.68 17.18 -15.41
N ASP A 144 -11.71 16.59 -16.03
CA ASP A 144 -13.09 16.70 -15.55
C ASP A 144 -13.74 15.33 -15.27
N LYS A 145 -15.00 15.36 -14.84
CA LYS A 145 -15.78 14.16 -14.48
C LYS A 145 -16.05 13.19 -15.64
N HIS A 146 -15.83 13.60 -16.88
CA HIS A 146 -16.01 12.82 -18.10
C HIS A 146 -14.72 12.14 -18.53
N ASP A 147 -13.57 12.57 -18.02
CA ASP A 147 -12.30 11.93 -18.28
C ASP A 147 -12.18 10.58 -17.56
N ALA A 148 -11.58 9.62 -18.25
CA ALA A 148 -11.23 8.33 -17.64
C ALA A 148 -10.08 8.50 -16.63
N ARG A 149 -9.19 9.46 -16.91
CA ARG A 149 -8.09 9.86 -16.03
C ARG A 149 -8.62 10.69 -14.87
N MET A 150 -8.01 10.53 -13.70
CA MET A 150 -8.35 11.26 -12.48
C MET A 150 -9.81 11.12 -12.02
N ASN A 151 -10.55 10.12 -12.51
CA ASN A 151 -11.97 10.00 -12.21
C ASN A 151 -12.26 9.82 -10.72
N ASP A 152 -11.34 9.20 -9.97
CA ASP A 152 -11.42 9.07 -8.51
C ASP A 152 -11.34 10.44 -7.82
N TRP A 153 -10.72 11.45 -8.45
CA TRP A 153 -10.46 12.78 -7.90
C TRP A 153 -11.38 13.87 -8.49
N CYS A 154 -12.11 13.59 -9.55
CA CYS A 154 -13.04 14.53 -10.19
C CYS A 154 -14.49 14.40 -9.65
N ILE A 155 -14.64 14.43 -8.32
CA ILE A 155 -15.93 14.23 -7.65
C ILE A 155 -16.69 15.57 -7.57
N SER A 156 -17.87 15.64 -8.20
CA SER A 156 -18.63 16.89 -8.31
C SER A 156 -19.39 17.32 -7.05
N GLN A 157 -19.77 16.40 -6.15
CA GLN A 157 -20.58 16.74 -4.97
C GLN A 157 -19.73 16.69 -3.69
N GLU A 158 -19.76 17.76 -2.91
CA GLU A 158 -19.07 17.87 -1.62
C GLU A 158 -19.43 16.75 -0.63
N LYS A 159 -20.67 16.27 -0.69
CA LYS A 159 -21.13 15.15 0.15
C LYS A 159 -20.26 13.91 -0.05
N PHE A 160 -19.90 13.57 -1.29
CA PHE A 160 -19.08 12.40 -1.57
C PHE A 160 -17.64 12.59 -1.08
N TRP A 161 -17.09 13.82 -1.13
CA TRP A 161 -15.81 14.13 -0.50
C TRP A 161 -15.84 13.91 1.01
N ALA A 162 -16.91 14.36 1.67
CA ALA A 162 -17.10 14.13 3.10
C ALA A 162 -17.22 12.63 3.44
N GLU A 163 -17.97 11.86 2.64
CA GLU A 163 -18.08 10.40 2.79
C GLU A 163 -16.73 9.69 2.61
N LYS A 164 -15.94 10.07 1.60
CA LYS A 164 -14.59 9.53 1.38
C LYS A 164 -13.64 9.86 2.53
N ARG A 165 -13.67 11.11 3.01
CA ARG A 165 -12.87 11.52 4.17
C ARG A 165 -13.25 10.72 5.41
N MET A 166 -14.55 10.59 5.70
CA MET A 166 -15.03 9.79 6.82
C MET A 166 -14.61 8.31 6.68
N LEU A 167 -14.71 7.75 5.47
CA LEU A 167 -14.32 6.37 5.19
C LEU A 167 -12.83 6.10 5.53
N TYR A 168 -11.93 7.02 5.15
CA TYR A 168 -10.50 6.83 5.37
C TYR A 168 -10.00 7.30 6.74
N ALA A 169 -10.60 8.35 7.32
CA ALA A 169 -10.14 8.96 8.57
C ALA A 169 -10.85 8.41 9.81
N ASP A 170 -12.15 8.15 9.75
CA ASP A 170 -12.96 7.70 10.90
C ASP A 170 -13.26 6.18 10.82
N ASP A 171 -13.52 5.63 9.63
CA ASP A 171 -13.93 4.23 9.42
C ASP A 171 -12.78 3.30 8.95
N LYS A 172 -11.51 3.64 9.25
CA LYS A 172 -10.33 2.84 8.86
C LYS A 172 -10.43 1.38 9.30
N ALA A 173 -10.92 1.13 10.52
CA ALA A 173 -11.09 -0.23 11.05
C ALA A 173 -12.02 -1.09 10.17
N ARG A 174 -13.08 -0.48 9.63
CA ARG A 174 -14.00 -1.14 8.70
C ARG A 174 -13.32 -1.51 7.39
N LEU A 175 -12.46 -0.65 6.86
CA LEU A 175 -11.67 -0.96 5.66
C LEU A 175 -10.71 -2.13 5.89
N ILE A 176 -10.04 -2.15 7.04
CA ILE A 176 -9.13 -3.24 7.42
C ILE A 176 -9.88 -4.57 7.58
N GLN A 177 -11.11 -4.53 8.09
CA GLN A 177 -11.93 -5.73 8.26
C GLN A 177 -12.19 -6.47 6.93
N TYR A 178 -12.25 -5.77 5.80
CA TYR A 178 -12.42 -6.40 4.48
C TYR A 178 -11.19 -7.21 4.02
N LEU A 179 -10.04 -7.06 4.69
CA LEU A 179 -8.86 -7.90 4.46
C LEU A 179 -8.99 -9.28 5.13
N ASN A 180 -9.96 -9.45 6.04
CA ASN A 180 -10.21 -10.72 6.71
C ASN A 180 -11.27 -11.52 5.94
N ILE A 181 -10.83 -12.22 4.88
CA ILE A 181 -11.70 -13.13 4.12
C ILE A 181 -11.49 -14.56 4.62
N PRO A 182 -12.55 -15.33 4.91
CA PRO A 182 -12.46 -16.70 5.42
C PRO A 182 -12.14 -17.72 4.30
N LEU A 183 -11.08 -17.48 3.52
CA LEU A 183 -10.55 -18.44 2.55
C LEU A 183 -9.45 -19.28 3.20
N LEU A 184 -9.78 -20.52 3.56
CA LEU A 184 -8.88 -21.41 4.30
C LEU A 184 -8.06 -22.34 3.40
N ASP A 185 -8.23 -22.25 2.08
CA ASP A 185 -7.57 -23.13 1.11
C ASP A 185 -6.03 -22.96 1.05
N ALA A 186 -5.51 -21.84 1.55
CA ALA A 186 -4.08 -21.53 1.60
C ALA A 186 -3.56 -21.58 3.05
N PRO A 187 -3.06 -22.72 3.54
CA PRO A 187 -2.62 -22.88 4.92
C PRO A 187 -1.47 -21.95 5.33
N GLU A 188 -0.67 -21.45 4.37
CA GLU A 188 0.39 -20.47 4.64
C GLU A 188 -0.13 -19.05 4.93
N MET A 189 -1.42 -18.78 4.69
CA MET A 189 -2.03 -17.45 4.86
C MET A 189 -2.79 -17.29 6.18
N TRP A 190 -3.01 -18.37 6.94
CA TRP A 190 -3.74 -18.33 8.20
C TRP A 190 -2.99 -19.06 9.31
N VAL A 191 -3.30 -18.71 10.55
CA VAL A 191 -2.67 -19.25 11.77
C VAL A 191 -3.64 -20.18 12.48
N GLY A 192 -3.12 -21.26 13.08
CA GLY A 192 -3.93 -22.16 13.89
C GLY A 192 -4.51 -21.47 15.12
N GLY A 193 -5.69 -21.90 15.57
CA GLY A 193 -6.36 -21.26 16.72
C GLY A 193 -5.57 -21.33 18.02
N GLU A 194 -4.79 -22.39 18.24
CA GLU A 194 -3.92 -22.55 19.43
C GLU A 194 -2.76 -21.54 19.39
N ASP A 195 -2.09 -21.41 18.25
CA ASP A 195 -1.01 -20.44 18.06
C ASP A 195 -1.52 -19.00 18.18
N LEU A 196 -2.71 -18.72 17.65
CA LEU A 196 -3.36 -17.41 17.78
C LEU A 196 -3.65 -17.07 19.24
N LEU A 197 -4.14 -18.03 20.04
CA LEU A 197 -4.41 -17.83 21.46
C LEU A 197 -3.13 -17.52 22.25
N GLU A 198 -2.03 -18.22 21.96
CA GLU A 198 -0.74 -17.90 22.60
C GLU A 198 -0.21 -16.53 22.16
N TRP A 199 -0.36 -16.18 20.88
CA TRP A 199 -0.01 -14.85 20.38
C TRP A 199 -0.84 -13.76 21.08
N GLU A 200 -2.16 -13.92 21.23
CA GLU A 200 -3.03 -12.97 21.92
C GLU A 200 -2.64 -12.78 23.39
N LYS A 201 -2.28 -13.86 24.09
CA LYS A 201 -1.80 -13.77 25.48
C LYS A 201 -0.52 -12.93 25.60
N VAL A 202 0.40 -13.06 24.65
CA VAL A 202 1.64 -12.28 24.63
C VAL A 202 1.35 -10.84 24.23
N TRP A 203 0.53 -10.64 23.19
CA TRP A 203 0.16 -9.32 22.67
C TRP A 203 -0.53 -8.46 23.72
N ASN A 204 -1.52 -9.01 24.42
CA ASN A 204 -2.29 -8.31 25.45
C ASN A 204 -1.48 -8.07 26.75
N LYS A 205 -0.37 -8.79 26.96
CA LYS A 205 0.55 -8.56 28.08
C LYS A 205 1.68 -7.59 27.74
N ALA A 206 1.83 -7.21 26.48
CA ALA A 206 2.82 -6.23 26.08
C ALA A 206 2.46 -4.86 26.66
N GLU A 207 3.49 -4.11 27.03
CA GLU A 207 3.32 -2.78 27.60
C GLU A 207 2.55 -1.86 26.64
N GLY A 208 1.46 -1.24 27.14
CA GLY A 208 0.59 -0.37 26.35
C GLY A 208 -0.50 -1.06 25.52
N ASN A 209 -0.53 -2.40 25.47
CA ASN A 209 -1.50 -3.18 24.69
C ASN A 209 -2.58 -3.88 25.53
N GLU A 210 -2.52 -3.78 26.86
CA GLU A 210 -3.48 -4.44 27.76
C GLU A 210 -4.89 -3.87 27.61
N TYR A 211 -4.98 -2.55 27.45
CA TYR A 211 -6.22 -1.84 27.17
C TYR A 211 -6.08 -0.99 25.90
N MET A 212 -7.21 -0.47 25.42
CA MET A 212 -7.22 0.49 24.31
C MET A 212 -6.29 1.67 24.59
N GLU A 213 -5.73 2.25 23.51
CA GLU A 213 -4.92 3.45 23.60
C GLU A 213 -5.66 4.56 24.37
N GLY A 214 -4.96 5.20 25.30
CA GLY A 214 -5.57 6.18 26.20
C GLY A 214 -6.29 5.57 27.40
N TYR A 215 -6.23 4.25 27.63
CA TYR A 215 -6.81 3.60 28.80
C TYR A 215 -5.81 2.78 29.64
N ASN A 216 -4.50 2.97 29.43
CA ASN A 216 -3.45 2.22 30.12
C ASN A 216 -2.86 3.03 31.29
N GLU A 217 -3.26 2.71 32.53
CA GLU A 217 -2.74 3.37 33.75
C GLU A 217 -1.21 3.24 33.86
N SER A 218 -0.67 2.09 33.46
CA SER A 218 0.77 1.81 33.42
C SER A 218 1.56 2.74 32.50
N GLN A 219 0.91 3.37 31.52
CA GLN A 219 1.49 4.34 30.59
C GLN A 219 1.24 5.80 31.01
N GLY A 220 0.64 6.02 32.19
CA GLY A 220 0.34 7.35 32.71
C GLY A 220 -0.98 7.94 32.22
N ASP A 221 -1.88 7.12 31.67
CA ASP A 221 -3.21 7.58 31.28
C ASP A 221 -4.04 7.97 32.50
N THR A 222 -4.54 9.22 32.51
CA THR A 222 -5.35 9.76 33.60
C THR A 222 -6.81 9.94 33.20
N GLY A 223 -7.70 10.12 34.19
CA GLY A 223 -9.12 10.42 33.96
C GLY A 223 -9.93 9.24 33.40
N LEU A 224 -9.44 8.00 33.56
CA LEU A 224 -9.98 6.78 32.97
C LEU A 224 -11.49 6.61 33.18
N LEU A 225 -11.98 6.84 34.41
CA LEU A 225 -13.39 6.69 34.78
C LEU A 225 -14.34 7.62 34.00
N PHE A 226 -13.84 8.74 33.47
CA PHE A 226 -14.64 9.76 32.78
C PHE A 226 -14.33 9.84 31.28
N LYS A 227 -13.49 8.95 30.75
CA LYS A 227 -13.22 8.86 29.31
C LYS A 227 -14.41 8.17 28.61
N LEU A 228 -15.29 8.98 28.03
CA LEU A 228 -16.54 8.55 27.37
C LEU A 228 -16.42 8.32 25.86
N LYS A 229 -15.25 8.55 25.27
CA LYS A 229 -15.02 8.42 23.83
C LYS A 229 -13.74 7.66 23.57
N GLU A 230 -13.83 6.69 22.67
CA GLU A 230 -12.67 6.03 22.07
C GLU A 230 -11.89 7.06 21.22
N SER A 231 -10.58 6.85 21.10
CA SER A 231 -9.79 7.62 20.14
C SER A 231 -10.34 7.36 18.74
N LYS A 232 -10.72 8.42 18.02
CA LYS A 232 -11.17 8.29 16.63
C LYS A 232 -10.06 7.80 15.70
N TYR A 233 -8.81 8.02 16.10
CA TYR A 233 -7.64 7.61 15.35
C TYR A 233 -6.93 6.50 16.12
N VAL A 234 -6.96 5.29 15.56
CA VAL A 234 -6.13 4.18 16.02
C VAL A 234 -4.95 4.09 15.04
N PRO A 235 -3.73 4.46 15.45
CA PRO A 235 -2.55 4.19 14.66
C PRO A 235 -2.39 2.67 14.53
N TYR A 236 -2.48 2.18 13.30
CA TYR A 236 -2.10 0.81 12.90
C TYR A 236 -0.90 0.91 11.99
#